data_AF-R9XBC5-F1
#
_entry.id   AF-R9XBC5-F1
#
_cell.length_a   1.000
_cell.length_b   1.000
_cell.length_c   1.000
_cell.angle_alpha   90.00
_cell.angle_beta   90.00
_cell.angle_gamma   90.00
#
_symmetry.space_group_name_H-M   'P 1'
#
loop_
_entity.id
_entity.type
_entity.pdbx_description
1 polymer ?
#
loop_
_entity_poly.entity_id
_entity_poly.type
_entity_poly.pdbx_seq_one_letter_code
_entity_poly.pdbx_strand_id
1 'polypeptide(L)'
;MPTISVYKQQLFDLLGKNYSNEEFDELCFEFGIELDEDTTEEALKNNEEPELKIEIGANRYDLLCIEGIAQSLNEYVGRAETPRYKLAAPTTKLYIEPSTEQIRPYAAAAILRNIKFDERSYASFIALQDKLHSNLCRNRTLVAMGTHDLDSIQGPFHYKALPPTGFKFVPLFQSKELTGKEVVDLYKTPEQKNNLGRFVHIIENSPVYPVIFDSQNNVCSLPPLINSERSKISVDTRNVFIEVTATDRTKAEVVLNQLVAMFSRYCDDKFSVEAVEIVSEHNNESRITPNFTERKINVSAEYINSCLGLQLSLEEICACLKKMSLHGKPAGNDNDTIEVSIPITRPDILHPCDVLEDAAVGYGYNNLPKHNKLSSANFVSAPLPINKVSDIFRIASSQASWLEVLPLTLCSHDENFKFLRLEDDGTTAVKLANPKTAEYQVVRTSLLAGILKTVRENRKQALPIKVFESGDVVFKNPALERKAYNERHWAAIYVGKNSGFEIIQGLLGKIMQTFRTPWVPDYGKGSDGRGYWIEEDTSIPTYFPGRGAKVMFRSRQGAKVEQIGHLGVLHPEVMNNFEIPYAGSYVELNSEVFL
;
A
#
# COMPACT_ATOMS: atom_id res chain seq x y z
N MET A 1 6.07 -5.30 3.73
CA MET A 1 7.12 -4.27 3.64
C MET A 1 8.26 -4.84 2.80
N PRO A 2 9.33 -4.12 2.41
CA PRO A 2 10.47 -4.76 1.75
C PRO A 2 11.17 -5.73 2.72
N THR A 3 11.23 -7.01 2.36
CA THR A 3 12.00 -8.03 3.09
C THR A 3 13.35 -8.24 2.42
N ILE A 4 14.44 -8.18 3.18
CA ILE A 4 15.80 -8.40 2.72
C ILE A 4 16.35 -9.68 3.34
N SER A 5 16.70 -10.65 2.50
CA SER A 5 17.42 -11.85 2.93
C SER A 5 18.91 -11.56 2.97
N VAL A 6 19.56 -11.87 4.09
CA VAL A 6 21.00 -11.72 4.27
C VAL A 6 21.60 -12.97 4.91
N TYR A 7 22.79 -13.38 4.49
CA TYR A 7 23.48 -14.50 5.14
C TYR A 7 23.81 -14.16 6.58
N LYS A 8 23.38 -15.03 7.51
CA LYS A 8 23.44 -14.79 8.95
C LYS A 8 24.85 -14.54 9.44
N GLN A 9 25.78 -15.44 9.10
CA GLN A 9 27.18 -15.31 9.54
C GLN A 9 27.84 -14.08 8.93
N GLN A 10 27.58 -13.80 7.65
CA GLN A 10 28.12 -12.60 6.98
C GLN A 10 27.67 -11.32 7.68
N LEU A 11 26.39 -11.20 8.04
CA LEU A 11 25.90 -10.04 8.77
C LEU A 11 26.58 -9.91 10.12
N PHE A 12 26.69 -10.99 10.88
CA PHE A 12 27.30 -10.97 12.22
C PHE A 12 28.80 -10.62 12.18
N ASP A 13 29.52 -11.09 11.15
CA ASP A 13 30.91 -10.71 10.91
C ASP A 13 31.02 -9.21 10.64
N LEU A 14 30.12 -8.64 9.84
CA LEU A 14 30.07 -7.19 9.57
C LEU A 14 29.68 -6.37 10.80
N LEU A 15 28.86 -6.92 11.70
CA LEU A 15 28.52 -6.31 12.98
C LEU A 15 29.65 -6.47 14.01
N GLY A 16 30.60 -7.38 13.80
CA GLY A 16 31.70 -7.67 14.73
C GLY A 16 31.25 -8.36 16.03
N LYS A 17 30.06 -8.97 16.04
CA LYS A 17 29.53 -9.78 17.16
C LYS A 17 28.62 -10.86 16.60
N ASN A 18 28.78 -12.09 17.09
CA ASN A 18 27.78 -13.15 16.92
C ASN A 18 26.66 -12.93 17.94
N TYR A 19 25.45 -12.70 17.46
CA TYR A 19 24.27 -12.52 18.29
C TYR A 19 23.52 -13.85 18.46
N SER A 20 22.90 -14.03 19.63
CA SER A 20 21.77 -14.98 19.75
C SER A 20 20.56 -14.46 18.98
N ASN A 21 19.57 -15.33 18.76
CA ASN A 21 18.37 -14.94 18.02
C ASN A 21 17.60 -13.85 18.80
N GLU A 22 17.46 -14.02 20.11
CA GLU A 22 16.79 -13.06 20.98
C GLU A 22 17.51 -11.71 21.04
N GLU A 23 18.84 -11.70 21.14
CA GLU A 23 19.60 -10.44 21.15
C GLU A 23 19.51 -9.70 19.80
N PHE A 24 19.47 -10.42 18.68
CA PHE A 24 19.38 -9.79 17.38
C PHE A 24 17.96 -9.28 17.11
N ASP A 25 16.93 -10.03 17.50
CA ASP A 25 15.53 -9.61 17.44
C ASP A 25 15.29 -8.34 18.28
N GLU A 26 15.83 -8.28 19.50
CA GLU A 26 15.75 -7.09 20.35
C GLU A 26 16.46 -5.88 19.72
N LEU A 27 17.66 -6.08 19.13
CA LEU A 27 18.36 -5.02 18.40
C LEU A 27 17.55 -4.52 17.19
N CYS A 28 16.94 -5.43 16.43
CA CYS A 28 16.06 -5.09 15.32
C CYS A 28 14.89 -4.23 15.81
N PHE A 29 14.20 -4.68 16.86
CA PHE A 29 13.06 -3.98 17.45
C PHE A 29 13.42 -2.58 17.96
N GLU A 30 14.55 -2.45 18.67
CA GLU A 30 15.04 -1.16 19.18
C GLU A 30 15.37 -0.17 18.05
N PHE A 31 15.91 -0.67 16.93
CA PHE A 31 16.23 0.14 15.75
C PHE A 31 15.00 0.45 14.87
N GLY A 32 13.92 -0.33 14.98
CA GLY A 32 12.70 -0.17 14.19
C GLY A 32 12.66 -0.99 12.90
N ILE A 33 13.36 -2.13 12.87
CA ILE A 33 13.25 -3.17 11.83
C ILE A 33 12.76 -4.47 12.47
N GLU A 34 12.27 -5.42 11.67
CA GLU A 34 11.72 -6.67 12.19
C GLU A 34 12.46 -7.86 11.62
N LEU A 35 12.85 -8.79 12.50
CA LEU A 35 13.35 -10.10 12.08
C LEU A 35 12.14 -11.01 11.79
N ASP A 36 11.79 -11.14 10.51
CA ASP A 36 10.63 -11.92 10.06
C ASP A 36 10.90 -13.42 10.15
N GLU A 37 12.11 -13.85 9.76
CA GLU A 37 12.47 -15.27 9.76
C GLU A 37 13.98 -15.49 9.94
N ASP A 38 14.34 -16.50 10.73
CA ASP A 38 15.69 -17.07 10.80
C ASP A 38 15.65 -18.49 10.22
N THR A 39 16.27 -18.70 9.07
CA THR A 39 16.22 -19.97 8.35
C THR A 39 17.20 -21.02 8.87
N THR A 40 17.89 -20.78 10.00
CA THR A 40 18.93 -21.68 10.53
C THR A 40 18.47 -23.14 10.62
N GLU A 41 17.26 -23.42 11.13
CA GLU A 41 16.78 -24.80 11.25
C GLU A 41 16.52 -25.48 9.91
N GLU A 42 16.04 -24.74 8.91
CA GLU A 42 15.75 -25.25 7.57
C GLU A 42 17.04 -25.44 6.76
N ALA A 43 17.93 -24.46 6.82
CA ALA A 43 19.23 -24.49 6.17
C ALA A 43 20.08 -25.68 6.65
N LEU A 44 20.06 -25.98 7.95
CA LEU A 44 20.72 -27.17 8.50
C LEU A 44 20.17 -28.49 7.95
N LYS A 45 18.86 -28.57 7.67
CA LYS A 45 18.24 -29.77 7.07
C LYS A 45 18.61 -29.93 5.59
N ASN A 46 18.76 -28.82 4.88
CA ASN A 46 19.04 -28.79 3.44
C ASN A 46 20.55 -28.69 3.11
N ASN A 47 21.41 -28.58 4.12
CA ASN A 47 22.85 -28.34 3.97
C ASN A 47 23.13 -27.04 3.18
N GLU A 48 22.36 -26.00 3.50
CA GLU A 48 22.44 -24.64 2.96
C GLU A 48 23.00 -23.68 4.03
N GLU A 49 23.41 -22.48 3.62
CA GLU A 49 23.87 -21.45 4.57
C GLU A 49 22.66 -20.72 5.19
N PRO A 50 22.60 -20.55 6.52
CA PRO A 50 21.51 -19.83 7.17
C PRO A 50 21.39 -18.37 6.73
N GLU A 51 20.15 -17.92 6.54
CA GLU A 51 19.78 -16.55 6.20
C GLU A 51 18.86 -15.95 7.28
N LEU A 52 18.95 -14.63 7.42
CA LEU A 52 18.00 -13.82 8.17
C LEU A 52 17.15 -13.05 7.17
N LYS A 53 15.82 -13.12 7.30
CA LYS A 53 14.88 -12.30 6.56
C LYS A 53 14.47 -11.12 7.43
N ILE A 54 14.88 -9.93 7.01
CA ILE A 54 14.69 -8.71 7.78
C ILE A 54 13.69 -7.83 7.03
N GLU A 55 12.57 -7.48 7.65
CA GLU A 55 11.65 -6.48 7.14
C GLU A 55 12.11 -5.08 7.52
N ILE A 56 12.13 -4.18 6.53
CA ILE A 56 12.56 -2.80 6.71
C ILE A 56 11.44 -1.81 6.41
N GLY A 57 11.52 -0.60 6.98
CA GLY A 57 10.65 0.50 6.61
C GLY A 57 10.76 0.86 5.13
N ALA A 58 9.63 1.07 4.45
CA ALA A 58 9.61 1.39 3.02
C ALA A 58 10.18 2.79 2.68
N ASN A 59 10.46 3.62 3.69
CA ASN A 59 11.07 4.94 3.61
C ASN A 59 12.61 4.89 3.61
N ARG A 60 13.23 3.89 4.23
CA ARG A 60 14.69 3.78 4.41
C ARG A 60 15.34 2.96 3.31
N TYR A 61 15.60 3.60 2.16
CA TYR A 61 16.18 2.92 0.99
C TYR A 61 17.63 2.48 1.19
N ASP A 62 18.33 3.08 2.14
CA ASP A 62 19.68 2.70 2.56
C ASP A 62 19.71 1.31 3.21
N LEU A 63 18.59 0.80 3.73
CA LEU A 63 18.50 -0.51 4.37
C LEU A 63 18.16 -1.66 3.39
N LEU A 64 18.11 -1.40 2.07
CA LEU A 64 17.72 -2.39 1.06
C LEU A 64 18.82 -3.41 0.70
N CYS A 65 19.97 -3.38 1.38
CA CYS A 65 21.04 -4.36 1.21
C CYS A 65 21.80 -4.59 2.53
N ILE A 66 22.60 -5.66 2.57
CA ILE A 66 23.38 -6.03 3.75
C ILE A 66 24.38 -4.93 4.15
N GLU A 67 24.97 -4.22 3.18
CA GLU A 67 25.93 -3.15 3.43
C GLU A 67 25.33 -2.04 4.29
N GLY A 68 24.12 -1.61 3.95
CA GLY A 68 23.43 -0.51 4.61
C GLY A 68 22.78 -0.91 5.93
N ILE A 69 22.24 -2.13 6.02
CA ILE A 69 21.78 -2.71 7.30
C ILE A 69 22.94 -2.78 8.29
N ALA A 70 24.06 -3.39 7.89
CA ALA A 70 25.22 -3.52 8.76
C ALA A 70 25.82 -2.16 9.14
N GLN A 71 25.84 -1.20 8.21
CA GLN A 71 26.32 0.16 8.48
C GLN A 71 25.43 0.86 9.52
N SER A 72 24.11 0.86 9.31
CA SER A 72 23.17 1.55 10.18
C SER A 72 23.09 0.93 11.58
N LEU A 73 23.08 -0.41 11.67
CA LEU A 73 23.09 -1.10 12.96
C LEU A 73 24.39 -0.85 13.73
N ASN A 74 25.55 -0.83 13.04
CA ASN A 74 26.82 -0.49 13.69
C ASN A 74 26.86 0.97 14.18
N GLU A 75 26.26 1.91 13.46
CA GLU A 75 26.10 3.29 13.93
C GLU A 75 25.19 3.36 15.16
N TYR A 76 24.08 2.61 15.14
CA TYR A 76 23.12 2.56 16.25
C TYR A 76 23.75 2.06 17.55
N VAL A 77 24.55 0.98 17.48
CA VAL A 77 25.27 0.44 18.64
C VAL A 77 26.58 1.17 18.96
N GLY A 78 26.93 2.22 18.19
CA GLY A 78 28.13 3.04 18.41
C GLY A 78 29.46 2.39 18.03
N ARG A 79 29.46 1.38 17.15
CA ARG A 79 30.65 0.71 16.61
C ARG A 79 31.21 1.37 15.34
N ALA A 80 30.39 2.12 14.62
CA ALA A 80 30.78 2.85 13.42
C ALA A 80 30.28 4.30 13.45
N GLU A 81 30.89 5.13 12.61
CA GLU A 81 30.36 6.46 12.28
C GLU A 81 29.86 6.48 10.84
N THR A 82 28.97 7.42 10.54
CA THR A 82 28.47 7.67 9.20
C THR A 82 29.63 7.92 8.22
N PRO A 83 29.68 7.24 7.07
CA PRO A 83 30.75 7.43 6.11
C PRO A 83 30.74 8.83 5.50
N ARG A 84 31.94 9.37 5.23
CA ARG A 84 32.11 10.61 4.48
C ARG A 84 32.29 10.30 3.00
N TYR A 85 31.23 10.52 2.23
CA TYR A 85 31.24 10.35 0.79
C TYR A 85 32.01 11.47 0.09
N LYS A 86 32.95 11.10 -0.78
CA LYS A 86 33.77 12.02 -1.57
C LYS A 86 33.33 11.97 -3.02
N LEU A 87 33.32 13.13 -3.67
CA LEU A 87 33.02 13.26 -5.09
C LEU A 87 34.29 13.66 -5.84
N ALA A 88 34.79 12.79 -6.71
CA ALA A 88 35.89 13.10 -7.62
C ALA A 88 35.36 13.83 -8.87
N ALA A 89 36.19 14.70 -9.45
CA ALA A 89 35.83 15.49 -10.62
C ALA A 89 35.49 14.60 -11.82
N PRO A 90 34.53 15.00 -12.68
CA PRO A 90 34.13 14.20 -13.82
C PRO A 90 35.24 14.11 -14.88
N THR A 91 35.48 12.90 -15.38
CA THR A 91 36.39 12.68 -16.54
C THR A 91 35.63 12.46 -17.84
N THR A 92 34.30 12.35 -17.78
CA THR A 92 33.43 12.05 -18.93
C THR A 92 32.09 12.75 -18.82
N LYS A 93 31.33 12.73 -19.92
CA LYS A 93 30.01 13.35 -20.04
C LYS A 93 28.96 12.34 -20.49
N LEU A 94 27.71 12.57 -20.11
CA LEU A 94 26.53 11.92 -20.67
C LEU A 94 25.63 12.99 -21.32
N TYR A 95 25.57 12.99 -22.65
CA TYR A 95 24.73 13.90 -23.42
C TYR A 95 23.31 13.34 -23.53
N ILE A 96 22.31 14.11 -23.10
CA ILE A 96 20.89 13.78 -23.23
C ILE A 96 20.34 14.53 -24.44
N GLU A 97 19.81 13.81 -25.42
CA GLU A 97 19.22 14.40 -26.62
C GLU A 97 17.75 14.79 -26.43
N PRO A 98 17.25 15.84 -27.14
CA PRO A 98 15.84 16.25 -27.08
C PRO A 98 14.84 15.15 -27.44
N SER A 99 15.27 14.15 -28.21
CA SER A 99 14.44 13.01 -28.60
C SER A 99 13.90 12.23 -27.39
N THR A 100 14.63 12.25 -26.27
CA THR A 100 14.30 11.52 -25.03
C THR A 100 13.06 12.05 -24.32
N GLU A 101 12.64 13.31 -24.54
CA GLU A 101 11.45 13.91 -23.94
C GLU A 101 10.15 13.20 -24.31
N GLN A 102 10.13 12.51 -25.45
CA GLN A 102 8.96 11.76 -25.92
C GLN A 102 8.66 10.52 -25.06
N ILE A 103 9.61 10.08 -24.23
CA ILE A 103 9.43 8.87 -23.43
C ILE A 103 9.98 8.98 -22.00
N ARG A 104 11.24 9.41 -21.85
CA ARG A 104 12.00 9.43 -20.59
C ARG A 104 13.02 10.57 -20.62
N PRO A 105 12.64 11.78 -20.19
CA PRO A 105 13.44 13.00 -20.39
C PRO A 105 14.72 13.06 -19.54
N TYR A 106 14.81 12.31 -18.43
CA TYR A 106 15.88 12.49 -17.46
C TYR A 106 16.85 11.32 -17.45
N ALA A 107 18.12 11.63 -17.24
CA ALA A 107 19.14 10.65 -16.85
C ALA A 107 20.10 11.23 -15.79
N ALA A 108 20.76 10.35 -15.08
CA ALA A 108 21.86 10.62 -14.14
C ALA A 108 22.88 9.48 -14.25
N ALA A 109 24.15 9.74 -13.93
CA ALA A 109 25.20 8.73 -13.98
C ALA A 109 26.30 8.96 -12.94
N ALA A 110 27.04 7.90 -12.62
CA ALA A 110 28.21 7.92 -11.74
C ALA A 110 29.20 6.84 -12.14
N ILE A 111 30.44 6.94 -11.66
CA ILE A 111 31.47 5.91 -11.85
C ILE A 111 32.02 5.47 -10.48
N LEU A 112 32.06 4.16 -10.25
CA LEU A 112 32.80 3.54 -9.15
C LEU A 112 34.13 3.01 -9.71
N ARG A 113 35.24 3.61 -9.27
CA ARG A 113 36.60 3.25 -9.72
C ARG A 113 37.23 2.19 -8.83
N ASN A 114 37.96 1.27 -9.46
CA ASN A 114 38.72 0.22 -8.78
C ASN A 114 37.92 -0.51 -7.69
N ILE A 115 36.66 -0.85 -7.99
CA ILE A 115 35.83 -1.66 -7.12
C ILE A 115 36.41 -3.07 -7.03
N LYS A 116 36.32 -3.68 -5.85
CA LYS A 116 36.68 -5.08 -5.62
C LYS A 116 35.43 -5.85 -5.26
N PHE A 117 34.95 -6.64 -6.21
CA PHE A 117 33.89 -7.60 -5.96
C PHE A 117 34.47 -8.94 -5.50
N ASP A 118 33.75 -9.56 -4.59
CA ASP A 118 33.72 -11.00 -4.40
C ASP A 118 32.33 -11.52 -4.81
N GLU A 119 32.11 -12.82 -4.74
CA GLU A 119 30.83 -13.42 -5.11
C GLU A 119 29.64 -12.85 -4.32
N ARG A 120 29.84 -12.55 -3.03
CA ARG A 120 28.78 -12.08 -2.12
C ARG A 120 28.42 -10.62 -2.34
N SER A 121 29.42 -9.75 -2.43
CA SER A 121 29.26 -8.32 -2.71
C SER A 121 28.73 -8.10 -4.13
N TYR A 122 29.14 -8.90 -5.12
CA TYR A 122 28.55 -8.86 -6.46
C TYR A 122 27.07 -9.26 -6.43
N ALA A 123 26.72 -10.36 -5.74
CA ALA A 123 25.33 -10.77 -5.58
C ALA A 123 24.49 -9.69 -4.84
N SER A 124 25.04 -9.08 -3.79
CA SER A 124 24.40 -7.96 -3.08
C SER A 124 24.18 -6.75 -4.01
N PHE A 125 25.15 -6.45 -4.89
CA PHE A 125 25.04 -5.35 -5.85
C PHE A 125 23.89 -5.53 -6.82
N ILE A 126 23.71 -6.75 -7.35
CA ILE A 126 22.58 -7.08 -8.21
C ILE A 126 21.27 -7.07 -7.42
N ALA A 127 21.26 -7.65 -6.21
CA ALA A 127 20.08 -7.70 -5.36
C ALA A 127 19.56 -6.29 -5.00
N LEU A 128 20.46 -5.36 -4.66
CA LEU A 128 20.09 -3.96 -4.39
C LEU A 128 19.43 -3.31 -5.62
N GLN A 129 19.96 -3.57 -6.82
CA GLN A 129 19.36 -3.05 -8.06
C GLN A 129 17.91 -3.53 -8.23
N ASP A 130 17.67 -4.83 -8.04
CA ASP A 130 16.33 -5.43 -8.14
C ASP A 130 15.37 -4.91 -7.07
N LYS A 131 15.85 -4.71 -5.84
CA LYS A 131 15.05 -4.15 -4.73
C LYS A 131 14.67 -2.70 -4.99
N LEU A 132 15.60 -1.87 -5.46
CA LEU A 132 15.31 -0.49 -5.87
C LEU A 132 14.35 -0.45 -7.07
N HIS A 133 14.54 -1.32 -8.07
CA HIS A 133 13.67 -1.41 -9.25
C HIS A 133 12.23 -1.79 -8.91
N SER A 134 12.03 -2.75 -8.01
CA SER A 134 10.70 -3.21 -7.60
C SER A 134 9.98 -2.21 -6.69
N ASN A 135 10.71 -1.50 -5.83
CA ASN A 135 10.15 -0.54 -4.88
C ASN A 135 10.18 0.91 -5.42
N LEU A 136 11.25 1.67 -5.13
CA LEU A 136 11.35 3.11 -5.40
C LEU A 136 11.11 3.46 -6.88
N CYS A 137 11.55 2.59 -7.79
CA CYS A 137 11.39 2.80 -9.24
C CYS A 137 10.02 2.38 -9.79
N ARG A 138 9.12 1.82 -8.97
CA ARG A 138 7.82 1.24 -9.34
C ARG A 138 7.92 0.27 -10.51
N ASN A 139 8.60 -0.86 -10.33
CA ASN A 139 8.82 -1.86 -11.38
C ASN A 139 9.42 -1.24 -12.65
N ARG A 140 10.46 -0.44 -12.44
CA ARG A 140 11.18 0.33 -13.47
C ARG A 140 10.38 1.42 -14.19
N THR A 141 9.07 1.59 -13.95
CA THR A 141 8.23 2.57 -14.68
C THR A 141 8.72 4.01 -14.50
N LEU A 142 9.19 4.38 -13.30
CA LEU A 142 9.68 5.73 -13.02
C LEU A 142 11.18 5.89 -13.29
N VAL A 143 11.97 4.88 -12.92
CA VAL A 143 13.43 4.92 -12.98
C VAL A 143 13.95 3.55 -13.43
N ALA A 144 14.93 3.51 -14.32
CA ALA A 144 15.63 2.27 -14.67
C ALA A 144 17.13 2.51 -14.58
N MET A 145 17.84 1.54 -14.01
CA MET A 145 19.28 1.58 -13.83
C MET A 145 19.91 0.56 -14.77
N GLY A 146 21.01 0.94 -15.40
CA GLY A 146 22.00 0.02 -15.92
C GLY A 146 23.31 0.17 -15.16
N THR A 147 24.10 -0.90 -15.23
CA THR A 147 25.43 -0.96 -14.64
C THR A 147 26.30 -1.64 -15.67
N HIS A 148 27.43 -1.01 -15.95
CA HIS A 148 28.28 -1.32 -17.08
C HIS A 148 29.72 -1.48 -16.65
N ASP A 149 30.40 -2.48 -17.21
CA ASP A 149 31.86 -2.54 -17.14
C ASP A 149 32.44 -1.39 -17.97
N LEU A 150 32.98 -0.38 -17.28
CA LEU A 150 33.53 0.82 -17.92
C LEU A 150 34.79 0.49 -18.72
N ASP A 151 35.49 -0.60 -18.43
CA ASP A 151 36.71 -0.96 -19.15
C ASP A 151 36.38 -1.54 -20.56
N SER A 152 35.13 -1.89 -20.83
CA SER A 152 34.66 -2.40 -22.13
C SER A 152 33.94 -1.37 -23.01
N ILE A 153 33.69 -0.16 -22.50
CA ILE A 153 33.02 0.96 -23.20
C ILE A 153 33.80 2.25 -23.02
N GLN A 154 33.53 3.27 -23.85
CA GLN A 154 34.30 4.52 -23.78
C GLN A 154 33.40 5.76 -23.84
N GLY A 155 33.58 6.69 -22.91
CA GLY A 155 32.92 8.00 -22.96
C GLY A 155 33.46 8.93 -24.06
N PRO A 156 32.79 10.05 -24.36
CA PRO A 156 31.50 10.47 -23.81
C PRO A 156 30.34 9.56 -24.22
N PHE A 157 29.30 9.53 -23.39
CA PHE A 157 28.10 8.73 -23.60
C PHE A 157 26.96 9.59 -24.15
N HIS A 158 26.03 8.96 -24.88
CA HIS A 158 24.89 9.63 -25.47
C HIS A 158 23.58 8.88 -25.17
N TYR A 159 22.63 9.57 -24.54
CA TYR A 159 21.29 9.09 -24.30
C TYR A 159 20.32 9.66 -25.33
N LYS A 160 19.74 8.79 -26.15
CA LYS A 160 18.91 9.15 -27.32
C LYS A 160 17.60 8.37 -27.29
N ALA A 161 16.57 8.87 -27.97
CA ALA A 161 15.40 8.06 -28.33
C ALA A 161 15.32 7.87 -29.84
N LEU A 162 15.39 6.62 -30.29
CA LEU A 162 15.45 6.25 -31.71
C LEU A 162 14.27 5.35 -32.09
N PRO A 163 13.85 5.31 -33.37
CA PRO A 163 12.87 4.34 -33.82
C PRO A 163 13.30 2.90 -33.48
N PRO A 164 12.36 1.97 -33.17
CA PRO A 164 12.68 0.60 -32.76
C PRO A 164 13.59 -0.21 -33.72
N THR A 165 13.63 0.16 -35.00
CA THR A 165 14.48 -0.47 -36.03
C THR A 165 15.76 0.32 -36.32
N GLY A 166 15.98 1.46 -35.65
CA GLY A 166 17.07 2.40 -35.92
C GLY A 166 18.41 2.07 -35.25
N PHE A 167 18.47 1.02 -34.43
CA PHE A 167 19.68 0.57 -33.75
C PHE A 167 19.67 -0.95 -33.57
N LYS A 168 20.86 -1.51 -33.37
CA LYS A 168 21.09 -2.94 -33.14
C LYS A 168 22.14 -3.15 -32.06
N PHE A 169 21.99 -4.23 -31.29
CA PHE A 169 22.96 -4.63 -30.28
C PHE A 169 22.76 -6.09 -29.88
N VAL A 170 23.70 -6.64 -29.12
CA VAL A 170 23.57 -7.97 -28.52
C VAL A 170 23.05 -7.79 -27.09
N PRO A 171 21.79 -8.16 -26.77
CA PRO A 171 21.27 -8.05 -25.42
C PRO A 171 21.97 -9.01 -24.45
N LEU A 172 21.91 -8.70 -23.16
CA LEU A 172 22.46 -9.55 -22.11
C LEU A 172 21.96 -11.00 -22.23
N PHE A 173 22.88 -11.95 -22.11
CA PHE A 173 22.66 -13.40 -22.26
C PHE A 173 22.19 -13.85 -23.65
N GLN A 174 22.34 -13.00 -24.67
CA GLN A 174 22.11 -13.37 -26.06
C GLN A 174 23.44 -13.42 -26.82
N SER A 175 23.46 -14.16 -27.93
CA SER A 175 24.62 -14.27 -28.82
C SER A 175 24.40 -13.59 -30.17
N LYS A 176 23.14 -13.27 -30.51
CA LYS A 176 22.78 -12.65 -31.78
C LYS A 176 22.53 -11.17 -31.58
N GLU A 177 22.96 -10.40 -32.57
CA GLU A 177 22.63 -8.99 -32.67
C GLU A 177 21.17 -8.83 -33.12
N LEU A 178 20.40 -8.04 -32.37
CA LEU A 178 18.98 -7.81 -32.55
C LEU A 178 18.69 -6.30 -32.63
N THR A 179 17.70 -5.93 -33.42
CA THR A 179 17.11 -4.59 -33.41
C THR A 179 16.29 -4.36 -32.14
N GLY A 180 16.09 -3.10 -31.74
CA GLY A 180 15.24 -2.76 -30.59
C GLY A 180 13.83 -3.39 -30.67
N LYS A 181 13.24 -3.45 -31.87
CA LYS A 181 11.97 -4.12 -32.12
C LYS A 181 12.05 -5.63 -31.85
N GLU A 182 13.05 -6.30 -32.40
CA GLU A 182 13.24 -7.75 -32.20
C GLU A 182 13.48 -8.09 -30.73
N VAL A 183 14.17 -7.23 -29.97
CA VAL A 183 14.35 -7.38 -28.52
C VAL A 183 13.02 -7.31 -27.79
N VAL A 184 12.18 -6.31 -28.12
CA VAL A 184 10.84 -6.18 -27.52
C VAL A 184 9.98 -7.39 -27.86
N ASP A 185 9.96 -7.83 -29.12
CA ASP A 185 9.19 -8.99 -29.55
C ASP A 185 9.66 -10.29 -28.86
N LEU A 186 10.97 -10.46 -28.65
CA LEU A 186 11.54 -11.58 -27.89
C LEU A 186 11.01 -11.63 -26.44
N TYR A 187 10.87 -10.48 -25.78
CA TYR A 187 10.41 -10.43 -24.39
C TYR A 187 8.88 -10.38 -24.24
N LYS A 188 8.12 -10.25 -25.34
CA LYS A 188 6.65 -10.40 -25.32
C LYS A 188 6.20 -11.86 -25.23
N THR A 189 7.08 -12.82 -25.45
CA THR A 189 6.67 -14.23 -25.48
C THR A 189 6.17 -14.68 -24.11
N PRO A 190 5.22 -15.64 -24.05
CA PRO A 190 4.65 -16.12 -22.79
C PRO A 190 5.71 -16.62 -21.79
N GLU A 191 6.81 -17.18 -22.29
CA GLU A 191 7.92 -17.71 -21.47
C GLU A 191 8.66 -16.60 -20.72
N GLN A 192 8.71 -15.39 -21.30
CA GLN A 192 9.41 -14.24 -20.71
C GLN A 192 8.52 -13.35 -19.84
N LYS A 193 7.21 -13.64 -19.78
CA LYS A 193 6.21 -12.82 -19.09
C LYS A 193 6.55 -12.52 -17.63
N ASN A 194 7.10 -13.50 -16.91
CA ASN A 194 7.43 -13.36 -15.48
C ASN A 194 8.81 -12.72 -15.22
N ASN A 195 9.64 -12.57 -16.26
CA ASN A 195 11.00 -12.02 -16.17
C ASN A 195 11.03 -10.56 -16.62
N LEU A 196 11.55 -10.31 -17.84
CA LEU A 196 11.60 -8.98 -18.45
C LEU A 196 10.30 -8.63 -19.19
N GLY A 197 9.49 -9.62 -19.58
CA GLY A 197 8.24 -9.42 -20.30
C GLY A 197 7.24 -8.54 -19.56
N ARG A 198 7.24 -8.58 -18.21
CA ARG A 198 6.43 -7.69 -17.38
C ARG A 198 6.75 -6.20 -17.55
N PHE A 199 7.93 -5.83 -18.07
CA PHE A 199 8.35 -4.43 -18.25
C PHE A 199 8.18 -3.92 -19.70
N VAL A 200 7.86 -4.80 -20.65
CA VAL A 200 7.73 -4.46 -22.07
C VAL A 200 6.66 -3.39 -22.32
N HIS A 201 5.56 -3.43 -21.56
CA HIS A 201 4.48 -2.46 -21.63
C HIS A 201 4.92 -1.00 -21.41
N ILE A 202 6.09 -0.76 -20.80
CA ILE A 202 6.60 0.59 -20.51
C ILE A 202 6.99 1.32 -21.80
N ILE A 203 7.54 0.60 -22.80
CA ILE A 203 8.05 1.23 -24.03
C ILE A 203 7.40 0.70 -25.31
N GLU A 204 6.70 -0.45 -25.28
CA GLU A 204 6.27 -1.16 -26.49
C GLU A 204 5.39 -0.33 -27.45
N ASN A 205 4.58 0.58 -26.91
CA ASN A 205 3.64 1.40 -27.68
C ASN A 205 4.23 2.77 -28.08
N SER A 206 5.48 3.04 -27.70
CA SER A 206 6.17 4.29 -28.05
C SER A 206 6.72 4.22 -29.48
N PRO A 207 6.65 5.32 -30.26
CA PRO A 207 7.27 5.39 -31.58
C PRO A 207 8.81 5.40 -31.53
N VAL A 208 9.38 5.67 -30.35
CA VAL A 208 10.83 5.74 -30.10
C VAL A 208 11.20 4.94 -28.86
N TYR A 209 12.36 4.29 -28.87
CA TYR A 209 12.94 3.59 -27.74
C TYR A 209 14.15 4.36 -27.20
N PRO A 210 14.29 4.48 -25.86
CA PRO A 210 15.41 5.14 -25.22
C PRO A 210 16.63 4.20 -25.25
N VAL A 211 17.78 4.72 -25.64
CA VAL A 211 19.02 3.94 -25.84
C VAL A 211 20.21 4.75 -25.38
N ILE A 212 21.17 4.09 -24.74
CA ILE A 212 22.43 4.69 -24.31
C ILE A 212 23.55 4.17 -25.20
N PHE A 213 24.36 5.08 -25.72
CA PHE A 213 25.49 4.82 -26.59
C PHE A 213 26.81 5.26 -25.94
N ASP A 214 27.89 4.57 -26.28
CA ASP A 214 29.25 5.02 -26.04
C ASP A 214 29.75 5.95 -27.18
N SER A 215 30.98 6.43 -27.07
CA SER A 215 31.59 7.34 -28.06
C SER A 215 31.89 6.67 -29.41
N GLN A 216 31.85 5.35 -29.47
CA GLN A 216 32.03 4.55 -30.68
C GLN A 216 30.69 4.16 -31.32
N ASN A 217 29.56 4.72 -30.84
CA ASN A 217 28.20 4.39 -31.25
C ASN A 217 27.78 2.93 -30.98
N ASN A 218 28.40 2.28 -30.00
CA ASN A 218 27.93 0.99 -29.51
C ASN A 218 26.82 1.21 -28.48
N VAL A 219 25.79 0.36 -28.50
CA VAL A 219 24.71 0.40 -27.52
C VAL A 219 25.20 -0.20 -26.20
N CYS A 220 25.09 0.59 -25.12
CA CYS A 220 25.34 0.17 -23.75
C CYS A 220 24.09 -0.47 -23.14
N SER A 221 22.91 0.15 -23.31
CA SER A 221 21.64 -0.35 -22.77
C SER A 221 20.43 0.12 -23.57
N LEU A 222 19.33 -0.63 -23.44
CA LEU A 222 17.97 -0.31 -23.87
C LEU A 222 17.08 -0.15 -22.62
N PRO A 223 17.08 1.02 -21.96
CA PRO A 223 16.19 1.25 -20.83
C PRO A 223 14.71 1.13 -21.22
N PRO A 224 13.82 0.74 -20.29
CA PRO A 224 14.06 0.12 -18.99
C PRO A 224 14.27 -1.42 -19.06
N LEU A 225 14.50 -1.97 -20.25
CA LEU A 225 14.44 -3.41 -20.49
C LEU A 225 15.75 -4.13 -20.13
N ILE A 226 16.82 -3.88 -20.87
CA ILE A 226 18.01 -4.73 -20.81
C ILE A 226 19.29 -4.00 -21.22
N ASN A 227 20.41 -4.44 -20.65
CA ASN A 227 21.75 -3.96 -20.98
C ASN A 227 22.35 -4.78 -22.13
N SER A 228 23.44 -4.28 -22.70
CA SER A 228 24.23 -4.97 -23.72
C SER A 228 25.13 -6.04 -23.11
N GLU A 229 25.33 -7.17 -23.82
CA GLU A 229 26.29 -8.21 -23.39
C GLU A 229 27.72 -7.67 -23.37
N ARG A 230 28.05 -6.67 -24.20
CA ARG A 230 29.40 -6.07 -24.27
C ARG A 230 29.81 -5.39 -22.95
N SER A 231 28.88 -4.71 -22.30
CA SER A 231 29.13 -3.94 -21.07
C SER A 231 28.70 -4.70 -19.82
N LYS A 232 28.57 -6.02 -19.92
CA LYS A 232 28.21 -6.88 -18.79
C LYS A 232 29.25 -6.80 -17.68
N ILE A 233 28.78 -6.52 -16.47
CA ILE A 233 29.59 -6.60 -15.26
C ILE A 233 29.79 -8.05 -14.82
N SER A 234 30.93 -8.32 -14.20
CA SER A 234 31.26 -9.59 -13.55
C SER A 234 31.98 -9.33 -12.21
N VAL A 235 32.33 -10.41 -11.51
CA VAL A 235 33.15 -10.33 -10.28
C VAL A 235 34.55 -9.72 -10.56
N ASP A 236 35.04 -9.83 -11.80
CA ASP A 236 36.35 -9.30 -12.20
C ASP A 236 36.31 -7.81 -12.59
N THR A 237 35.11 -7.22 -12.79
CA THR A 237 34.95 -5.82 -13.18
C THR A 237 35.56 -4.89 -12.15
N ARG A 238 36.39 -3.94 -12.60
CA ARG A 238 37.09 -2.99 -11.72
C ARG A 238 36.54 -1.58 -11.80
N ASN A 239 35.98 -1.17 -12.93
CA ASN A 239 35.39 0.14 -13.08
C ASN A 239 33.94 0.00 -13.51
N VAL A 240 33.01 0.51 -12.71
CA VAL A 240 31.57 0.38 -13.00
C VAL A 240 31.03 1.75 -13.37
N PHE A 241 30.55 1.89 -14.61
CA PHE A 241 29.73 3.02 -15.03
C PHE A 241 28.27 2.69 -14.73
N ILE A 242 27.62 3.55 -13.96
CA ILE A 242 26.24 3.40 -13.54
C ILE A 242 25.44 4.50 -14.22
N GLU A 243 24.39 4.12 -14.93
CA GLU A 243 23.49 5.08 -15.55
C GLU A 243 22.03 4.81 -15.18
N VAL A 244 21.30 5.89 -14.93
CA VAL A 244 19.95 5.87 -14.38
C VAL A 244 19.07 6.75 -15.27
N THR A 245 18.12 6.15 -15.98
CA THR A 245 17.14 6.87 -16.82
C THR A 245 15.79 6.95 -16.13
N ALA A 246 15.05 8.04 -16.32
CA ALA A 246 13.84 8.26 -15.56
C ALA A 246 12.81 9.18 -16.23
N THR A 247 11.58 9.05 -15.76
CA THR A 247 10.51 10.06 -15.92
C THR A 247 10.45 11.02 -14.72
N ASP A 248 11.08 10.69 -13.60
CA ASP A 248 11.19 11.50 -12.38
C ASP A 248 12.66 11.75 -12.04
N ARG A 249 13.10 13.01 -12.15
CA ARG A 249 14.49 13.43 -11.90
C ARG A 249 14.93 13.16 -10.47
N THR A 250 14.10 13.52 -9.49
CA THR A 250 14.43 13.41 -8.07
C THR A 250 14.65 11.95 -7.69
N LYS A 251 13.79 11.06 -8.16
CA LYS A 251 13.96 9.62 -7.93
C LYS A 251 15.20 9.05 -8.60
N ALA A 252 15.55 9.52 -9.80
CA ALA A 252 16.79 9.10 -10.48
C ALA A 252 18.03 9.41 -9.63
N GLU A 253 18.09 10.63 -9.07
CA GLU A 253 19.20 11.05 -8.21
C GLU A 253 19.23 10.29 -6.89
N VAL A 254 18.08 10.06 -6.24
CA VAL A 254 18.02 9.26 -5.02
C VAL A 254 18.48 7.83 -5.28
N VAL A 255 17.98 7.19 -6.35
CA VAL A 255 18.36 5.82 -6.71
C VAL A 255 19.87 5.71 -6.99
N LEU A 256 20.42 6.66 -7.75
CA LEU A 256 21.86 6.71 -8.01
C LEU A 256 22.66 6.87 -6.71
N ASN A 257 22.25 7.81 -5.85
CA ASN A 257 22.89 8.07 -4.56
C ASN A 257 22.89 6.82 -3.66
N GLN A 258 21.78 6.08 -3.58
CA GLN A 258 21.73 4.85 -2.78
C GLN A 258 22.71 3.80 -3.30
N LEU A 259 22.74 3.56 -4.60
CA LEU A 259 23.60 2.54 -5.19
C LEU A 259 25.09 2.87 -4.97
N VAL A 260 25.50 4.11 -5.22
CA VAL A 260 26.90 4.53 -5.02
C VAL A 260 27.28 4.63 -3.55
N ALA A 261 26.36 5.05 -2.67
CA ALA A 261 26.63 5.15 -1.25
C ALA A 261 26.90 3.78 -0.61
N MET A 262 26.15 2.75 -1.02
CA MET A 262 26.33 1.39 -0.48
C MET A 262 27.60 0.73 -1.00
N PHE A 263 27.94 0.91 -2.28
CA PHE A 263 29.01 0.13 -2.93
C PHE A 263 30.35 0.83 -3.08
N SER A 264 30.42 2.16 -2.93
CA SER A 264 31.70 2.90 -2.91
C SER A 264 32.63 2.48 -1.76
N ARG A 265 32.11 1.75 -0.75
CA ARG A 265 32.93 1.16 0.32
C ARG A 265 33.91 0.09 -0.18
N TYR A 266 33.62 -0.51 -1.33
CA TYR A 266 34.43 -1.56 -1.97
C TYR A 266 35.43 -1.00 -3.00
N CYS A 267 35.45 0.32 -3.21
CA CYS A 267 36.48 1.00 -4.01
C CYS A 267 37.81 1.08 -3.23
N ASP A 268 38.93 1.12 -3.96
CA ASP A 268 40.26 1.30 -3.37
C ASP A 268 40.37 2.59 -2.53
N ASP A 269 39.89 3.73 -3.06
CA ASP A 269 39.59 4.93 -2.25
C ASP A 269 38.16 4.80 -1.74
N LYS A 270 38.02 4.27 -0.52
CA LYS A 270 36.72 3.98 0.09
C LYS A 270 35.84 5.23 0.15
N PHE A 271 34.57 5.04 -0.20
CA PHE A 271 33.53 6.06 -0.22
C PHE A 271 33.80 7.20 -1.22
N SER A 272 34.63 6.94 -2.22
CA SER A 272 34.91 7.86 -3.33
C SER A 272 34.10 7.48 -4.56
N VAL A 273 33.45 8.46 -5.17
CA VAL A 273 32.62 8.29 -6.37
C VAL A 273 33.08 9.30 -7.40
N GLU A 274 33.33 8.85 -8.62
CA GLU A 274 33.66 9.73 -9.73
C GLU A 274 32.37 10.24 -10.37
N ALA A 275 32.26 11.56 -10.46
CA ALA A 275 31.09 12.22 -11.02
C ALA A 275 31.03 12.09 -12.56
N VAL A 276 29.86 12.32 -13.13
CA VAL A 276 29.62 12.43 -14.57
C VAL A 276 28.94 13.76 -14.84
N GLU A 277 29.40 14.48 -15.86
CA GLU A 277 28.74 15.71 -16.32
C GLU A 277 27.56 15.34 -17.22
N ILE A 278 26.35 15.59 -16.75
CA ILE A 278 25.12 15.47 -17.53
C ILE A 278 24.96 16.72 -18.37
N VAL A 279 24.89 16.56 -19.70
CA VAL A 279 24.68 17.65 -20.65
C VAL A 279 23.27 17.52 -21.24
N SER A 280 22.37 18.38 -20.79
CA SER A 280 20.95 18.39 -21.17
C SER A 280 20.48 19.84 -21.34
N GLU A 281 21.06 20.54 -22.31
CA GLU A 281 20.79 21.97 -22.51
C GLU A 281 19.37 22.24 -22.99
N HIS A 282 18.77 21.28 -23.71
CA HIS A 282 17.46 21.44 -24.33
C HIS A 282 16.30 21.62 -23.34
N ASN A 283 16.45 21.11 -22.11
CA ASN A 283 15.44 21.21 -21.04
C ASN A 283 15.98 21.89 -19.77
N ASN A 284 17.18 22.51 -19.84
CA ASN A 284 17.88 23.14 -18.73
C ASN A 284 18.23 22.21 -17.56
N GLU A 285 18.53 20.93 -17.83
CA GLU A 285 18.87 19.94 -16.81
C GLU A 285 20.37 19.55 -16.80
N SER A 286 21.24 20.33 -17.45
CA SER A 286 22.69 20.13 -17.38
C SER A 286 23.20 20.28 -15.93
N ARG A 287 23.89 19.25 -15.41
CA ARG A 287 24.35 19.19 -14.01
C ARG A 287 25.44 18.13 -13.81
N ILE A 288 26.08 18.14 -12.64
CA ILE A 288 27.01 17.08 -12.24
C ILE A 288 26.25 16.06 -11.40
N THR A 289 26.40 14.77 -11.71
CA THR A 289 25.81 13.67 -10.93
C THR A 289 26.89 12.68 -10.48
N PRO A 290 26.77 12.05 -9.30
CA PRO A 290 25.74 12.29 -8.28
C PRO A 290 25.94 13.64 -7.56
N ASN A 291 24.91 14.11 -6.86
CA ASN A 291 24.97 15.33 -6.07
C ASN A 291 25.11 15.00 -4.58
N PHE A 292 26.29 15.29 -4.02
CA PHE A 292 26.61 15.07 -2.60
C PHE A 292 26.53 16.35 -1.76
N THR A 293 25.85 17.39 -2.27
CA THR A 293 25.62 18.61 -1.49
C THR A 293 24.86 18.27 -0.23
N GLU A 294 25.46 18.59 0.91
CA GLU A 294 24.89 18.32 2.23
C GLU A 294 23.58 19.08 2.42
N ARG A 295 22.49 18.35 2.67
CA ARG A 295 21.21 18.96 3.05
C ARG A 295 21.24 19.26 4.54
N LYS A 296 20.70 20.41 4.92
CA LYS A 296 20.65 20.86 6.31
C LYS A 296 19.24 21.23 6.71
N ILE A 297 18.88 20.88 7.95
CA ILE A 297 17.61 21.27 8.55
C ILE A 297 17.86 21.77 9.97
N ASN A 298 17.18 22.86 10.33
CA ASN A 298 17.24 23.38 11.69
C ASN A 298 16.03 22.88 12.47
N VAL A 299 16.25 22.34 13.66
CA VAL A 299 15.21 21.86 14.56
C VAL A 299 15.42 22.41 15.96
N SER A 300 14.32 22.76 16.63
CA SER A 300 14.33 23.21 18.03
C SER A 300 14.40 22.01 18.98
N ALA A 301 15.26 22.10 19.99
CA ALA A 301 15.33 21.11 21.06
C ALA A 301 14.09 21.16 21.96
N GLU A 302 13.50 22.34 22.19
CA GLU A 302 12.21 22.50 22.87
C GLU A 302 11.12 21.72 22.14
N TYR A 303 11.04 21.82 20.81
CA TYR A 303 10.09 21.03 20.01
C TYR A 303 10.28 19.53 20.26
N ILE A 304 11.52 19.02 20.15
CA ILE A 304 11.81 17.60 20.34
C ILE A 304 11.41 17.13 21.75
N ASN A 305 11.85 17.86 22.77
CA ASN A 305 11.56 17.55 24.16
C ASN A 305 10.07 17.60 24.47
N SER A 306 9.34 18.59 23.94
CA SER A 306 7.90 18.73 24.15
C SER A 306 7.10 17.56 23.58
N CYS A 307 7.52 17.04 22.42
CA CYS A 307 6.87 15.89 21.79
C CYS A 307 7.19 14.57 22.50
N LEU A 308 8.44 14.40 22.94
CA LEU A 308 8.88 13.16 23.60
C LEU A 308 8.56 13.12 25.11
N GLY A 309 8.17 14.25 25.70
CA GLY A 309 7.99 14.38 27.15
C GLY A 309 9.31 14.31 27.92
N LEU A 310 10.41 14.73 27.30
CA LEU A 310 11.77 14.67 27.85
C LEU A 310 12.33 16.06 28.15
N GLN A 311 13.53 16.11 28.74
CA GLN A 311 14.31 17.33 28.99
C GLN A 311 15.79 17.10 28.64
N LEU A 312 16.04 16.62 27.42
CA LEU A 312 17.38 16.36 26.91
C LEU A 312 18.10 17.67 26.55
N SER A 313 19.40 17.72 26.85
CA SER A 313 20.33 18.74 26.35
C SER A 313 20.57 18.60 24.84
N LEU A 314 21.14 19.65 24.22
CA LEU A 314 21.51 19.60 22.80
C LEU A 314 22.48 18.44 22.51
N GLU A 315 23.45 18.22 23.40
CA GLU A 315 24.44 17.15 23.28
C GLU A 315 23.80 15.76 23.31
N GLU A 316 22.84 15.55 24.22
CA GLU A 316 22.10 14.28 24.32
C GLU A 316 21.24 14.03 23.06
N ILE A 317 20.57 15.06 22.55
CA ILE A 317 19.80 14.96 21.30
C ILE A 317 20.75 14.65 20.14
N CYS A 318 21.89 15.35 20.03
CA CYS A 318 22.87 15.08 18.97
C CYS A 318 23.43 13.67 19.06
N ALA A 319 23.62 13.13 20.27
CA ALA A 319 24.04 11.74 20.47
C ALA A 319 22.97 10.74 20.01
N CYS A 320 21.69 11.02 20.25
CA CYS A 320 20.58 10.19 19.74
C CYS A 320 20.52 10.23 18.21
N LEU A 321 20.61 11.42 17.60
CA LEU A 321 20.62 11.60 16.15
C LEU A 321 21.80 10.88 15.49
N LYS A 322 22.98 10.88 16.13
CA LYS A 322 24.18 10.21 15.63
C LYS A 322 23.98 8.70 15.47
N LYS A 323 23.19 8.06 16.35
CA LYS A 323 22.84 6.63 16.23
C LYS A 323 22.01 6.32 14.98
N MET A 324 21.31 7.32 14.44
CA MET A 324 20.47 7.22 13.24
C MET A 324 21.13 7.84 12.00
N SER A 325 22.46 7.90 11.98
CA SER A 325 23.25 8.46 10.88
C SER A 325 23.11 9.97 10.65
N LEU A 326 22.44 10.70 11.53
CA LEU A 326 22.26 12.15 11.43
C LEU A 326 23.28 12.90 12.28
N HIS A 327 23.88 13.95 11.71
CA HIS A 327 24.86 14.76 12.43
C HIS A 327 24.28 16.11 12.83
N GLY A 328 23.94 16.24 14.11
CA GLY A 328 23.52 17.50 14.71
C GLY A 328 24.71 18.29 15.29
N LYS A 329 24.63 19.61 15.23
CA LYS A 329 25.44 20.54 16.03
C LYS A 329 24.60 21.75 16.43
N PRO A 330 24.94 22.46 17.51
CA PRO A 330 24.29 23.73 17.86
C PRO A 330 24.37 24.74 16.71
N ALA A 331 23.27 25.43 16.43
CA ALA A 331 23.19 26.44 15.39
C ALA A 331 23.78 27.78 15.87
N GLY A 332 25.08 27.97 15.69
CA GLY A 332 25.77 29.20 16.08
C GLY A 332 25.87 29.35 17.60
N ASN A 333 25.38 30.47 18.15
CA ASN A 333 25.36 30.76 19.59
C ASN A 333 23.97 30.53 20.22
N ASP A 334 23.05 29.88 19.50
CA ASP A 334 21.73 29.53 20.02
C ASP A 334 21.81 28.26 20.87
N ASN A 335 21.10 28.28 22.00
CA ASN A 335 21.05 27.17 22.96
C ASN A 335 19.84 26.25 22.74
N ASP A 336 18.96 26.54 21.79
CA ASP A 336 17.79 25.70 21.49
C ASP A 336 17.86 25.03 20.10
N THR A 337 18.44 25.70 19.10
CA THR A 337 18.41 25.19 17.72
C THR A 337 19.59 24.26 17.41
N ILE A 338 19.29 23.11 16.80
CA ILE A 338 20.25 22.15 16.25
C ILE A 338 20.23 22.25 14.72
N GLU A 339 21.38 22.53 14.09
CA GLU A 339 21.61 22.37 12.66
C GLU A 339 21.96 20.90 12.41
N VAL A 340 21.06 20.17 11.74
CA VAL A 340 21.23 18.76 11.42
C VAL A 340 21.63 18.60 9.96
N SER A 341 22.80 18.02 9.74
CA SER A 341 23.31 17.59 8.44
C SER A 341 22.74 16.22 8.08
N ILE A 342 22.12 16.13 6.89
CA ILE A 342 21.44 14.93 6.40
C ILE A 342 22.33 14.29 5.32
N PRO A 343 22.76 13.02 5.50
CA PRO A 343 23.58 12.33 4.51
C PRO A 343 22.77 11.98 3.26
N ILE A 344 23.47 11.72 2.16
CA ILE A 344 22.87 11.32 0.87
C ILE A 344 22.06 10.02 0.94
N THR A 345 22.32 9.19 1.96
CA THR A 345 21.64 7.92 2.23
C THR A 345 20.25 8.11 2.84
N ARG A 346 19.93 9.30 3.36
CA ARG A 346 18.68 9.60 4.08
C ARG A 346 17.77 10.57 3.32
N PRO A 347 17.23 10.18 2.14
CA PRO A 347 16.30 11.02 1.36
C PRO A 347 14.92 11.15 2.01
N ASP A 348 14.62 10.32 3.00
CA ASP A 348 13.39 10.29 3.79
C ASP A 348 13.23 11.51 4.71
N ILE A 349 14.33 12.12 5.16
CA ILE A 349 14.28 13.33 5.99
C ILE A 349 13.90 14.54 5.10
N LEU A 350 12.69 15.05 5.31
CA LEU A 350 12.08 16.17 4.59
C LEU A 350 11.56 17.27 5.52
N HIS A 351 11.33 16.96 6.79
CA HIS A 351 10.73 17.87 7.78
C HIS A 351 11.37 17.68 9.17
N PRO A 352 11.34 18.68 10.08
CA PRO A 352 11.87 18.52 11.43
C PRO A 352 11.22 17.40 12.25
N CYS A 353 10.03 16.93 11.87
CA CYS A 353 9.40 15.78 12.50
C CYS A 353 10.14 14.46 12.23
N ASP A 354 10.82 14.34 11.09
CA ASP A 354 11.59 13.13 10.75
C ASP A 354 12.88 13.08 11.59
N VAL A 355 13.44 14.26 11.92
CA VAL A 355 14.56 14.38 12.87
C VAL A 355 14.10 14.05 14.29
N LEU A 356 12.90 14.48 14.68
CA LEU A 356 12.27 14.09 15.95
C LEU A 356 12.08 12.57 16.03
N GLU A 357 11.60 11.93 14.97
CA GLU A 357 11.44 10.48 14.89
C GLU A 357 12.78 9.76 15.15
N ASP A 358 13.84 10.15 14.43
CA ASP A 358 15.17 9.58 14.61
C ASP A 358 15.74 9.85 16.02
N ALA A 359 15.49 11.04 16.60
CA ALA A 359 15.87 11.32 17.97
C ALA A 359 15.16 10.39 18.96
N ALA A 360 13.88 10.08 18.73
CA ALA A 360 13.10 9.14 19.54
C ALA A 360 13.62 7.70 19.43
N VAL A 361 13.96 7.24 18.22
CA VAL A 361 14.55 5.91 18.00
C VAL A 361 15.94 5.82 18.65
N GLY A 362 16.78 6.84 18.49
CA GLY A 362 18.10 6.90 19.12
C GLY A 362 18.06 6.94 20.65
N TYR A 363 17.00 7.50 21.23
CA TYR A 363 16.71 7.46 22.67
C TYR A 363 16.14 6.11 23.12
N GLY A 364 15.36 5.46 22.27
CA GLY A 364 14.68 4.19 22.52
C GLY A 364 13.25 4.41 23.04
N TYR A 365 12.26 3.95 22.26
CA TYR A 365 10.84 4.15 22.58
C TYR A 365 10.44 3.56 23.94
N ASN A 366 11.05 2.45 24.35
CA ASN A 366 10.79 1.81 25.64
C ASN A 366 11.25 2.66 26.83
N ASN A 367 12.16 3.62 26.62
CA ASN A 367 12.65 4.53 27.65
C ASN A 367 11.77 5.77 27.81
N LEU A 368 10.83 6.02 26.89
CA LEU A 368 9.97 7.20 26.94
C LEU A 368 9.03 7.15 28.16
N PRO A 369 8.82 8.29 28.84
CA PRO A 369 7.98 8.33 30.03
C PRO A 369 6.52 8.05 29.69
N LYS A 370 5.96 7.01 30.32
CA LYS A 370 4.51 6.72 30.27
C LYS A 370 3.78 7.67 31.21
N HIS A 371 3.34 8.83 30.71
CA HIS A 371 2.56 9.76 31.53
C HIS A 371 1.13 9.22 31.78
N ASN A 372 0.77 9.00 33.04
CA ASN A 372 -0.59 8.58 33.45
C ASN A 372 -1.66 9.68 33.27
N LYS A 373 -1.25 10.91 32.95
CA LYS A 373 -2.16 12.03 32.71
C LYS A 373 -2.17 12.36 31.23
N LEU A 374 -3.12 11.78 30.49
CA LEU A 374 -3.64 12.41 29.29
C LEU A 374 -4.09 13.83 29.68
N SER A 375 -3.94 14.81 28.78
CA SER A 375 -4.14 16.25 29.03
C SER A 375 -5.25 16.59 30.05
N SER A 376 -5.12 17.70 30.78
CA SER A 376 -6.13 18.20 31.74
C SER A 376 -7.51 18.57 31.13
N ALA A 377 -7.79 18.16 29.90
CA ALA A 377 -9.06 18.34 29.23
C ALA A 377 -10.10 17.31 29.71
N ASN A 378 -11.21 17.81 30.26
CA ASN A 378 -12.39 17.00 30.52
C ASN A 378 -13.18 16.86 29.22
N PHE A 379 -13.18 15.66 28.62
CA PHE A 379 -14.00 15.37 27.45
C PHE A 379 -15.35 14.78 27.87
N VAL A 380 -16.44 15.32 27.34
CA VAL A 380 -17.77 14.70 27.45
C VAL A 380 -18.05 13.95 26.15
N SER A 381 -18.07 12.62 26.22
CA SER A 381 -18.35 11.75 25.07
C SER A 381 -19.85 11.46 24.94
N ALA A 382 -20.37 11.45 23.71
CA ALA A 382 -21.72 10.99 23.38
C ALA A 382 -21.67 10.00 22.20
N PRO A 383 -22.49 8.93 22.21
CA PRO A 383 -22.56 8.01 21.07
C PRO A 383 -23.24 8.70 19.88
N LEU A 384 -22.86 8.29 18.67
CA LEU A 384 -23.57 8.70 17.47
C LEU A 384 -25.03 8.20 17.55
N PRO A 385 -26.05 9.07 17.38
CA PRO A 385 -27.46 8.69 17.57
C PRO A 385 -27.89 7.45 16.78
N ILE A 386 -27.44 7.29 15.53
CA ILE A 386 -27.82 6.13 14.71
C ILE A 386 -27.27 4.81 15.25
N ASN A 387 -26.09 4.81 15.87
CA ASN A 387 -25.56 3.60 16.50
C ASN A 387 -26.40 3.21 17.71
N LYS A 388 -26.87 4.19 18.50
CA LYS A 388 -27.78 3.94 19.61
C LYS A 388 -29.12 3.35 19.14
N VAL A 389 -29.65 3.83 18.00
CA VAL A 389 -30.84 3.26 17.38
C VAL A 389 -30.59 1.82 16.91
N SER A 390 -29.46 1.56 16.23
CA SER A 390 -29.08 0.19 15.84
C SER A 390 -28.96 -0.76 17.04
N ASP A 391 -28.39 -0.31 18.15
CA ASP A 391 -28.26 -1.12 19.36
C ASP A 391 -29.63 -1.47 19.96
N ILE A 392 -30.62 -0.58 19.87
CA ILE A 392 -32.00 -0.87 20.27
C ILE A 392 -32.59 -1.98 19.39
N PHE A 393 -32.42 -1.91 18.06
CA PHE A 393 -32.84 -2.98 17.14
C PHE A 393 -32.17 -4.32 17.48
N ARG A 394 -30.85 -4.33 17.70
CA ARG A 394 -30.08 -5.53 18.05
C ARG A 394 -30.59 -6.17 19.34
N ILE A 395 -30.63 -5.40 20.42
CA ILE A 395 -31.06 -5.90 21.73
C ILE A 395 -32.48 -6.44 21.66
N ALA A 396 -33.40 -5.73 21.01
CA ALA A 396 -34.80 -6.16 20.90
C ALA A 396 -34.96 -7.44 20.08
N SER A 397 -34.24 -7.58 18.96
CA SER A 397 -34.22 -8.81 18.15
C SER A 397 -33.63 -9.99 18.93
N SER A 398 -32.49 -9.80 19.60
CA SER A 398 -31.87 -10.85 20.41
C SER A 398 -32.76 -11.30 21.57
N GLN A 399 -33.44 -10.37 22.26
CA GLN A 399 -34.43 -10.70 23.28
C GLN A 399 -35.63 -11.47 22.73
N ALA A 400 -35.96 -11.31 21.44
CA ALA A 400 -36.96 -12.11 20.73
C ALA A 400 -36.41 -13.47 20.24
N SER A 401 -35.20 -13.87 20.66
CA SER A 401 -34.52 -15.10 20.26
C SER A 401 -34.21 -15.19 18.76
N TRP A 402 -33.82 -14.06 18.17
CA TRP A 402 -33.24 -13.98 16.83
C TRP A 402 -31.73 -13.85 16.94
N LEU A 403 -31.00 -14.47 16.03
CA LEU A 403 -29.53 -14.44 16.02
C LEU A 403 -29.05 -13.37 15.05
N GLU A 404 -28.14 -12.50 15.51
CA GLU A 404 -27.53 -11.50 14.64
C GLU A 404 -26.55 -12.18 13.67
N VAL A 405 -26.55 -11.75 12.41
CA VAL A 405 -25.62 -12.21 11.38
C VAL A 405 -24.85 -11.02 10.81
N LEU A 406 -23.67 -11.28 10.26
CA LEU A 406 -22.77 -10.26 9.69
C LEU A 406 -22.32 -10.67 8.28
N PRO A 407 -23.20 -10.57 7.26
CA PRO A 407 -22.84 -10.82 5.88
C PRO A 407 -21.90 -9.73 5.34
N LEU A 408 -21.21 -10.03 4.22
CA LEU A 408 -20.40 -9.05 3.51
C LEU A 408 -21.28 -7.96 2.88
N THR A 409 -20.76 -6.73 2.84
CA THR A 409 -21.41 -5.58 2.20
C THR A 409 -21.36 -5.65 0.67
N LEU A 410 -20.35 -6.33 0.12
CA LEU A 410 -20.19 -6.53 -1.31
C LEU A 410 -20.89 -7.81 -1.75
N CYS A 411 -21.58 -7.74 -2.88
CA CYS A 411 -22.25 -8.88 -3.51
C CYS A 411 -22.13 -8.82 -5.04
N SER A 412 -22.49 -9.92 -5.69
CA SER A 412 -22.64 -9.93 -7.14
C SER A 412 -23.85 -9.09 -7.57
N HIS A 413 -23.83 -8.62 -8.81
CA HIS A 413 -24.94 -7.86 -9.36
C HIS A 413 -26.24 -8.69 -9.42
N ASP A 414 -26.13 -9.95 -9.85
CA ASP A 414 -27.26 -10.89 -9.93
C ASP A 414 -27.88 -11.16 -8.55
N GLU A 415 -27.08 -11.34 -7.49
CA GLU A 415 -27.59 -11.52 -6.12
C GLU A 415 -28.35 -10.31 -5.59
N ASN A 416 -27.94 -9.09 -5.96
CA ASN A 416 -28.57 -7.85 -5.49
C ASN A 416 -29.87 -7.51 -6.22
N PHE A 417 -30.06 -8.05 -7.45
CA PHE A 417 -31.20 -7.71 -8.30
C PHE A 417 -31.95 -8.94 -8.79
N LYS A 418 -31.39 -9.62 -9.79
CA LYS A 418 -32.04 -10.72 -10.51
C LYS A 418 -32.51 -11.84 -9.59
N PHE A 419 -31.70 -12.25 -8.62
CA PHE A 419 -32.04 -13.34 -7.71
C PHE A 419 -33.18 -12.95 -6.76
N LEU A 420 -33.33 -11.65 -6.49
CA LEU A 420 -34.44 -11.06 -5.72
C LEU A 420 -35.64 -10.70 -6.60
N ARG A 421 -35.60 -11.04 -7.91
CA ARG A 421 -36.59 -10.70 -8.94
C ARG A 421 -36.75 -9.19 -9.18
N LEU A 422 -35.70 -8.41 -8.90
CA LEU A 422 -35.67 -6.98 -9.12
C LEU A 422 -34.89 -6.65 -10.40
N GLU A 423 -35.24 -5.54 -11.04
CA GLU A 423 -34.49 -4.98 -12.16
C GLU A 423 -33.53 -3.90 -11.67
N ASP A 424 -32.31 -3.85 -12.21
CA ASP A 424 -31.37 -2.76 -11.97
C ASP A 424 -31.75 -1.56 -12.84
N ASP A 425 -32.16 -0.47 -12.21
CA ASP A 425 -32.46 0.81 -12.85
C ASP A 425 -31.19 1.52 -13.38
N GLY A 426 -30.00 1.02 -13.02
CA GLY A 426 -28.69 1.60 -13.33
C GLY A 426 -28.35 2.83 -12.47
N THR A 427 -29.33 3.36 -11.74
CA THR A 427 -29.24 4.59 -10.95
C THR A 427 -29.15 4.36 -9.45
N THR A 428 -29.46 3.16 -8.94
CA THR A 428 -29.53 2.88 -7.51
C THR A 428 -28.23 2.30 -6.94
N ALA A 429 -27.72 1.19 -7.48
CA ALA A 429 -26.56 0.49 -6.90
C ALA A 429 -25.21 1.09 -7.31
N VAL A 430 -24.26 1.10 -6.36
CA VAL A 430 -22.84 1.46 -6.59
C VAL A 430 -22.09 0.24 -7.13
N LYS A 431 -21.37 0.41 -8.25
CA LYS A 431 -20.61 -0.65 -8.95
C LYS A 431 -19.11 -0.46 -8.73
N LEU A 432 -18.38 -1.55 -8.47
CA LEU A 432 -16.92 -1.55 -8.38
C LEU A 432 -16.32 -1.55 -9.79
N ALA A 433 -15.27 -0.74 -10.02
CA ALA A 433 -14.63 -0.63 -11.33
C ALA A 433 -13.83 -1.89 -11.71
N ASN A 434 -13.08 -2.45 -10.76
CA ASN A 434 -12.18 -3.59 -10.99
C ASN A 434 -12.38 -4.67 -9.91
N PRO A 435 -13.55 -5.34 -9.87
CA PRO A 435 -13.82 -6.37 -8.89
C PRO A 435 -12.88 -7.58 -9.11
N LYS A 436 -12.28 -8.09 -8.03
CA LYS A 436 -11.38 -9.26 -8.11
C LYS A 436 -12.13 -10.56 -8.38
N THR A 437 -13.36 -10.66 -7.91
CA THR A 437 -14.24 -11.82 -8.08
C THR A 437 -15.63 -11.34 -8.51
N ALA A 438 -16.41 -12.22 -9.13
CA ALA A 438 -17.79 -11.94 -9.50
C ALA A 438 -18.70 -11.66 -8.29
N GLU A 439 -18.31 -12.12 -7.09
CA GLU A 439 -19.06 -11.89 -5.85
C GLU A 439 -18.93 -10.47 -5.30
N TYR A 440 -18.06 -9.62 -5.85
CA TYR A 440 -17.80 -8.26 -5.35
C TYR A 440 -18.05 -7.18 -6.40
N GLN A 441 -19.10 -7.33 -7.21
CA GLN A 441 -19.43 -6.40 -8.30
C GLN A 441 -20.11 -5.11 -7.82
N VAL A 442 -20.96 -5.20 -6.79
CA VAL A 442 -21.75 -4.08 -6.28
C VAL A 442 -21.70 -4.01 -4.77
N VAL A 443 -22.00 -2.82 -4.25
CA VAL A 443 -22.34 -2.62 -2.84
C VAL A 443 -23.84 -2.88 -2.68
N ARG A 444 -24.21 -3.67 -1.66
CA ARG A 444 -25.60 -4.08 -1.42
C ARG A 444 -26.55 -2.90 -1.24
N THR A 445 -27.76 -3.03 -1.79
CA THR A 445 -28.87 -2.06 -1.65
C THR A 445 -29.97 -2.55 -0.71
N SER A 446 -29.84 -3.78 -0.21
CA SER A 446 -30.71 -4.43 0.77
C SER A 446 -29.88 -5.42 1.58
N LEU A 447 -30.28 -5.68 2.83
CA LEU A 447 -29.66 -6.71 3.67
C LEU A 447 -30.07 -8.15 3.28
N LEU A 448 -31.12 -8.30 2.46
CA LEU A 448 -31.76 -9.58 2.16
C LEU A 448 -30.80 -10.60 1.53
N ALA A 449 -30.03 -10.19 0.52
CA ALA A 449 -29.14 -11.11 -0.20
C ALA A 449 -28.08 -11.74 0.72
N GLY A 450 -27.47 -10.93 1.58
CA GLY A 450 -26.49 -11.41 2.57
C GLY A 450 -27.10 -12.34 3.61
N ILE A 451 -28.30 -11.99 4.09
CA ILE A 451 -29.07 -12.82 5.01
C ILE A 451 -29.44 -14.17 4.37
N LEU A 452 -29.91 -14.18 3.12
CA LEU A 452 -30.24 -15.42 2.39
C LEU A 452 -29.02 -16.32 2.18
N LYS A 453 -27.85 -15.75 1.84
CA LYS A 453 -26.59 -16.52 1.79
C LYS A 453 -26.26 -17.16 3.14
N THR A 454 -26.46 -16.42 4.24
CA THR A 454 -26.24 -16.97 5.58
C THR A 454 -27.18 -18.14 5.88
N VAL A 455 -28.45 -18.04 5.48
CA VAL A 455 -29.42 -19.15 5.59
C VAL A 455 -28.99 -20.34 4.72
N ARG A 456 -28.56 -20.10 3.48
CA ARG A 456 -28.08 -21.15 2.56
C ARG A 456 -26.94 -21.97 3.19
N GLU A 457 -25.92 -21.31 3.73
CA GLU A 457 -24.79 -21.99 4.38
C GLU A 457 -25.23 -22.78 5.63
N ASN A 458 -26.32 -22.37 6.27
CA ASN A 458 -26.86 -23.00 7.48
C ASN A 458 -28.08 -23.89 7.22
N ARG A 459 -28.40 -24.27 5.97
CA ARG A 459 -29.59 -25.07 5.63
C ARG A 459 -29.66 -26.45 6.27
N LYS A 460 -28.53 -26.95 6.79
CA LYS A 460 -28.41 -28.22 7.54
C LYS A 460 -28.75 -28.08 9.03
N GLN A 461 -28.84 -26.86 9.55
CA GLN A 461 -29.20 -26.60 10.94
C GLN A 461 -30.68 -26.90 11.20
N ALA A 462 -31.03 -27.06 12.48
CA ALA A 462 -32.40 -27.31 12.89
C ALA A 462 -33.30 -26.12 12.52
N LEU A 463 -34.45 -26.42 11.90
CA LEU A 463 -35.49 -25.43 11.64
C LEU A 463 -36.30 -25.13 12.91
N PRO A 464 -36.82 -23.90 13.07
CA PRO A 464 -36.69 -22.78 12.15
C PRO A 464 -35.38 -21.99 12.32
N ILE A 465 -34.87 -21.43 11.22
CA ILE A 465 -33.75 -20.48 11.24
C ILE A 465 -34.34 -19.06 11.40
N LYS A 466 -33.89 -18.34 12.43
CA LYS A 466 -34.31 -16.98 12.76
C LYS A 466 -33.09 -16.08 12.89
N VAL A 467 -32.81 -15.30 11.86
CA VAL A 467 -31.63 -14.43 11.83
C VAL A 467 -31.99 -13.01 11.46
N PHE A 468 -31.22 -12.05 11.94
CA PHE A 468 -31.40 -10.63 11.68
C PHE A 468 -30.06 -9.93 11.49
N GLU A 469 -30.07 -8.74 10.90
CA GLU A 469 -28.90 -7.89 10.73
C GLU A 469 -29.31 -6.42 11.00
N SER A 470 -28.42 -5.64 11.62
CA SER A 470 -28.47 -4.18 11.56
C SER A 470 -27.16 -3.65 10.98
N GLY A 471 -27.23 -3.09 9.77
CA GLY A 471 -26.06 -2.70 8.99
C GLY A 471 -26.40 -1.73 7.87
N ASP A 472 -25.36 -1.21 7.23
CA ASP A 472 -25.51 -0.21 6.18
C ASP A 472 -25.80 -0.86 4.82
N VAL A 473 -26.66 -0.19 4.06
CA VAL A 473 -26.81 -0.34 2.60
C VAL A 473 -26.35 0.94 1.92
N VAL A 474 -26.03 0.87 0.63
CA VAL A 474 -25.48 2.04 -0.09
C VAL A 474 -26.28 2.34 -1.34
N PHE A 475 -26.66 3.60 -1.49
CA PHE A 475 -27.38 4.12 -2.63
C PHE A 475 -26.60 5.22 -3.32
N LYS A 476 -26.71 5.29 -4.64
CA LYS A 476 -26.24 6.44 -5.41
C LYS A 476 -27.12 7.65 -5.12
N ASN A 477 -26.49 8.83 -5.08
CA ASN A 477 -27.16 10.11 -5.04
C ASN A 477 -26.28 11.16 -5.74
N PRO A 478 -26.54 11.48 -7.02
CA PRO A 478 -25.71 12.41 -7.79
C PRO A 478 -25.59 13.82 -7.21
N ALA A 479 -26.49 14.23 -6.30
CA ALA A 479 -26.47 15.54 -5.67
C ALA A 479 -25.43 15.66 -4.54
N LEU A 480 -24.95 14.53 -4.00
CA LEU A 480 -23.93 14.52 -2.96
C LEU A 480 -22.52 14.53 -3.57
N GLU A 481 -21.54 15.08 -2.82
CA GLU A 481 -20.13 15.15 -3.22
C GLU A 481 -19.59 13.78 -3.67
N ARG A 482 -19.82 12.75 -2.86
CA ARG A 482 -19.38 11.36 -3.14
C ARG A 482 -20.28 10.61 -4.12
N LYS A 483 -21.36 11.25 -4.59
CA LYS A 483 -22.39 10.67 -5.47
C LYS A 483 -23.07 9.40 -4.93
N ALA A 484 -22.91 9.12 -3.64
CA ALA A 484 -23.49 7.99 -2.93
C ALA A 484 -23.61 8.31 -1.43
N TYR A 485 -24.50 7.61 -0.73
CA TYR A 485 -24.68 7.69 0.72
C TYR A 485 -24.99 6.32 1.31
N ASN A 486 -24.78 6.20 2.61
CA ASN A 486 -25.10 5.00 3.39
C ASN A 486 -26.44 5.24 4.07
N GLU A 487 -27.26 4.21 4.15
CA GLU A 487 -28.51 4.20 4.92
C GLU A 487 -28.49 3.01 5.87
N ARG A 488 -28.71 3.25 7.17
CA ARG A 488 -28.72 2.19 8.18
C ARG A 488 -30.03 1.42 8.12
N HIS A 489 -29.95 0.14 7.78
CA HIS A 489 -31.10 -0.77 7.77
C HIS A 489 -31.09 -1.71 8.98
N TRP A 490 -32.27 -2.22 9.30
CA TRP A 490 -32.47 -3.40 10.11
C TRP A 490 -33.34 -4.38 9.33
N ALA A 491 -32.94 -5.64 9.32
CA ALA A 491 -33.66 -6.68 8.60
C ALA A 491 -33.67 -8.00 9.35
N ALA A 492 -34.68 -8.83 9.11
CA ALA A 492 -34.83 -10.13 9.76
C ALA A 492 -35.53 -11.13 8.83
N ILE A 493 -35.08 -12.39 8.83
CA ILE A 493 -35.71 -13.51 8.11
C ILE A 493 -36.06 -14.70 9.03
N TYR A 494 -37.27 -15.22 8.87
CA TYR A 494 -37.68 -16.51 9.40
C TYR A 494 -37.69 -17.53 8.25
N VAL A 495 -37.05 -18.68 8.42
CA VAL A 495 -37.07 -19.77 7.44
C VAL A 495 -37.46 -21.08 8.12
N GLY A 496 -38.47 -21.77 7.57
CA GLY A 496 -39.02 -22.98 8.15
C GLY A 496 -39.82 -23.82 7.16
N LYS A 497 -40.42 -24.92 7.65
CA LYS A 497 -41.31 -25.78 6.85
C LYS A 497 -42.53 -25.01 6.32
N ASN A 498 -42.97 -24.00 7.06
CA ASN A 498 -44.02 -23.06 6.71
C ASN A 498 -43.40 -21.64 6.68
N SER A 499 -44.05 -20.69 5.99
CA SER A 499 -43.49 -19.35 5.81
C SER A 499 -43.35 -18.53 7.11
N GLY A 500 -44.18 -18.78 8.12
CA GLY A 500 -44.12 -18.08 9.42
C GLY A 500 -44.32 -16.57 9.31
N PHE A 501 -45.20 -16.12 8.42
CA PHE A 501 -45.46 -14.70 8.18
C PHE A 501 -45.88 -13.97 9.46
N GLU A 502 -46.72 -14.61 10.27
CA GLU A 502 -47.18 -14.16 11.58
C GLU A 502 -46.03 -13.97 12.59
N ILE A 503 -44.94 -14.75 12.46
CA ILE A 503 -43.76 -14.65 13.33
C ILE A 503 -42.94 -13.40 13.00
N ILE A 504 -42.73 -13.14 11.70
CA ILE A 504 -42.07 -11.91 11.23
C ILE A 504 -42.90 -10.67 11.57
N GLN A 505 -44.22 -10.71 11.38
CA GLN A 505 -45.10 -9.64 11.78
C GLN A 505 -45.07 -9.41 13.31
N GLY A 506 -44.98 -10.48 14.09
CA GLY A 506 -44.80 -10.42 15.54
C GLY A 506 -43.48 -9.76 15.95
N LEU A 507 -42.37 -10.09 15.28
CA LEU A 507 -41.08 -9.43 15.51
C LEU A 507 -41.16 -7.94 15.17
N LEU A 508 -41.74 -7.58 14.03
CA LEU A 508 -41.96 -6.18 13.65
C LEU A 508 -42.75 -5.43 14.74
N GLY A 509 -43.82 -6.04 15.25
CA GLY A 509 -44.60 -5.46 16.35
C GLY A 509 -43.80 -5.27 17.63
N LYS A 510 -42.94 -6.23 17.99
CA LYS A 510 -42.03 -6.12 19.15
C LYS A 510 -41.02 -4.98 18.97
N ILE A 511 -40.46 -4.83 17.78
CA ILE A 511 -39.54 -3.74 17.44
C ILE A 511 -40.26 -2.40 17.55
N MET A 512 -41.42 -2.24 16.92
CA MET A 512 -42.22 -1.01 16.98
C MET A 512 -42.61 -0.65 18.42
N GLN A 513 -43.00 -1.64 19.23
CA GLN A 513 -43.27 -1.46 20.66
C GLN A 513 -42.04 -0.94 21.41
N THR A 514 -40.85 -1.45 21.10
CA THR A 514 -39.59 -1.02 21.73
C THR A 514 -39.29 0.45 21.42
N PHE A 515 -39.59 0.90 20.19
CA PHE A 515 -39.53 2.31 19.80
C PHE A 515 -40.73 3.15 20.26
N ARG A 516 -41.67 2.57 21.03
CA ARG A 516 -42.91 3.22 21.50
C ARG A 516 -43.78 3.74 20.36
N THR A 517 -43.85 2.96 19.28
CA THR A 517 -44.66 3.25 18.10
C THR A 517 -45.89 2.32 18.11
N PRO A 518 -47.09 2.84 18.45
CA PRO A 518 -48.29 2.00 18.54
C PRO A 518 -48.82 1.60 17.16
N TRP A 519 -49.52 0.47 17.11
CA TRP A 519 -50.26 0.04 15.92
C TRP A 519 -51.46 0.94 15.68
N VAL A 520 -51.67 1.36 14.42
CA VAL A 520 -52.83 2.17 14.01
C VAL A 520 -53.74 1.32 13.11
N PRO A 521 -55.01 1.11 13.47
CA PRO A 521 -55.96 0.36 12.64
C PRO A 521 -56.36 1.13 11.38
N ASP A 522 -57.11 0.47 10.49
CA ASP A 522 -57.73 1.05 9.30
C ASP A 522 -56.78 1.82 8.37
N TYR A 523 -55.53 1.36 8.26
CA TYR A 523 -54.49 1.97 7.44
C TYR A 523 -54.25 3.45 7.77
N GLY A 524 -54.35 3.80 9.05
CA GLY A 524 -54.18 5.18 9.51
C GLY A 524 -55.39 6.10 9.26
N LYS A 525 -56.50 5.57 8.72
CA LYS A 525 -57.73 6.37 8.53
C LYS A 525 -58.28 6.83 9.89
N GLY A 526 -58.56 8.12 10.01
CA GLY A 526 -59.15 8.72 11.21
C GLY A 526 -58.18 8.88 12.39
N SER A 527 -56.89 8.58 12.22
CA SER A 527 -55.86 8.82 13.23
C SER A 527 -54.84 9.84 12.71
N ASP A 528 -54.56 10.87 13.50
CA ASP A 528 -53.52 11.86 13.25
C ASP A 528 -52.25 11.63 14.09
N GLY A 529 -52.29 10.72 15.07
CA GLY A 529 -51.22 10.44 16.04
C GLY A 529 -50.05 9.63 15.49
N ARG A 530 -48.96 9.55 16.28
CA ARG A 530 -47.78 8.72 16.01
C ARG A 530 -48.19 7.24 15.96
N GLY A 531 -47.64 6.49 15.00
CA GLY A 531 -47.87 5.05 14.94
C GLY A 531 -47.44 4.43 13.61
N TYR A 532 -47.69 3.13 13.47
CA TYR A 532 -47.37 2.37 12.27
C TYR A 532 -48.54 1.46 11.86
N TRP A 533 -48.56 1.09 10.59
CA TRP A 533 -49.46 0.08 10.02
C TRP A 533 -48.79 -0.59 8.81
N ILE A 534 -49.41 -1.65 8.30
CA ILE A 534 -48.94 -2.34 7.09
C ILE A 534 -50.05 -2.30 6.04
N GLU A 535 -49.67 -2.05 4.79
CA GLU A 535 -50.56 -2.04 3.63
C GLU A 535 -50.07 -3.09 2.64
N GLU A 536 -50.99 -3.86 2.05
CA GLU A 536 -50.64 -4.79 0.98
C GLU A 536 -49.93 -4.06 -0.16
N ASP A 537 -48.86 -4.65 -0.65
CA ASP A 537 -48.07 -4.12 -1.76
C ASP A 537 -47.71 -5.26 -2.73
N THR A 538 -48.28 -5.19 -3.92
CA THR A 538 -48.05 -6.15 -5.00
C THR A 538 -46.97 -5.69 -5.98
N SER A 539 -46.40 -4.50 -5.78
CA SER A 539 -45.37 -3.92 -6.67
C SER A 539 -43.98 -4.51 -6.44
N ILE A 540 -43.74 -5.20 -5.31
CA ILE A 540 -42.44 -5.79 -4.98
C ILE A 540 -42.42 -7.28 -5.38
N PRO A 541 -41.82 -7.64 -6.53
CA PRO A 541 -41.84 -9.01 -7.06
C PRO A 541 -41.04 -10.01 -6.22
N THR A 542 -40.20 -9.52 -5.29
CA THR A 542 -39.46 -10.35 -4.33
C THR A 542 -40.38 -11.19 -3.45
N TYR A 543 -41.63 -10.75 -3.23
CA TYR A 543 -42.61 -11.44 -2.40
C TYR A 543 -43.60 -12.29 -3.19
N PHE A 544 -44.18 -13.28 -2.52
CA PHE A 544 -45.28 -14.08 -3.05
C PHE A 544 -46.55 -13.22 -3.22
N PRO A 545 -47.28 -13.30 -4.35
CA PRO A 545 -48.47 -12.49 -4.59
C PRO A 545 -49.50 -12.57 -3.46
N GLY A 546 -50.00 -11.41 -3.02
CA GLY A 546 -50.94 -11.29 -1.90
C GLY A 546 -50.32 -11.50 -0.51
N ARG A 547 -48.99 -11.65 -0.43
CA ARG A 547 -48.23 -11.85 0.82
C ARG A 547 -47.05 -10.90 0.95
N GLY A 548 -47.08 -9.77 0.26
CA GLY A 548 -46.15 -8.65 0.39
C GLY A 548 -46.86 -7.43 0.94
N ALA A 549 -46.19 -6.65 1.78
CA ALA A 549 -46.72 -5.44 2.37
C ALA A 549 -45.62 -4.39 2.58
N LYS A 550 -45.99 -3.12 2.44
CA LYS A 550 -45.18 -1.97 2.85
C LYS A 550 -45.47 -1.60 4.31
N VAL A 551 -44.44 -1.15 5.02
CA VAL A 551 -44.54 -0.68 6.41
C VAL A 551 -44.64 0.83 6.39
N MET A 552 -45.79 1.35 6.84
CA MET A 552 -46.07 2.78 6.90
C MET A 552 -45.86 3.28 8.32
N PHE A 553 -45.28 4.47 8.45
CA PHE A 553 -44.99 5.09 9.75
C PHE A 553 -45.29 6.57 9.75
N ARG A 554 -45.78 7.05 10.90
CA ARG A 554 -45.92 8.46 11.21
C ARG A 554 -45.16 8.76 12.50
N SER A 555 -44.15 9.62 12.43
CA SER A 555 -43.21 9.90 13.53
C SER A 555 -43.83 10.71 14.68
N ARG A 556 -44.76 11.61 14.39
CA ARG A 556 -45.48 12.43 15.37
C ARG A 556 -46.85 12.86 14.86
N GLN A 557 -47.67 13.43 15.74
CA GLN A 557 -49.00 13.90 15.38
C GLN A 557 -48.93 14.91 14.22
N GLY A 558 -49.74 14.70 13.18
CA GLY A 558 -49.78 15.55 11.98
C GLY A 558 -48.55 15.47 11.07
N ALA A 559 -47.56 14.62 11.36
CA ALA A 559 -46.43 14.41 10.45
C ALA A 559 -46.87 13.69 9.16
N LYS A 560 -46.08 13.89 8.10
CA LYS A 560 -46.23 13.16 6.85
C LYS A 560 -46.06 11.65 7.12
N VAL A 561 -46.87 10.86 6.44
CA VAL A 561 -46.75 9.40 6.44
C VAL A 561 -45.62 9.01 5.50
N GLU A 562 -44.73 8.15 5.96
CA GLU A 562 -43.58 7.67 5.21
C GLU A 562 -43.60 6.14 5.14
N GLN A 563 -43.19 5.58 3.99
CA GLN A 563 -42.89 4.16 3.87
C GLN A 563 -41.48 3.95 4.41
N ILE A 564 -41.35 3.13 5.44
CA ILE A 564 -40.07 2.93 6.13
C ILE A 564 -39.45 1.56 5.87
N GLY A 565 -40.12 0.73 5.08
CA GLY A 565 -39.66 -0.61 4.77
C GLY A 565 -40.77 -1.50 4.22
N HIS A 566 -40.51 -2.80 4.23
CA HIS A 566 -41.41 -3.81 3.69
C HIS A 566 -41.27 -5.13 4.43
N LEU A 567 -42.33 -5.95 4.39
CA LEU A 567 -42.32 -7.32 4.88
C LEU A 567 -43.14 -8.22 3.97
N GLY A 568 -42.80 -9.50 3.94
CA GLY A 568 -43.55 -10.45 3.12
C GLY A 568 -43.05 -11.87 3.20
N VAL A 569 -43.84 -12.79 2.65
CA VAL A 569 -43.40 -14.15 2.33
C VAL A 569 -42.59 -14.08 1.03
N LEU A 570 -41.34 -14.56 1.06
CA LEU A 570 -40.46 -14.53 -0.12
C LEU A 570 -41.01 -15.43 -1.23
N HIS A 571 -40.87 -14.98 -2.47
CA HIS A 571 -41.30 -15.75 -3.63
C HIS A 571 -40.47 -17.04 -3.76
N PRO A 572 -41.06 -18.20 -4.13
CA PRO A 572 -40.33 -19.47 -4.27
C PRO A 572 -39.12 -19.39 -5.21
N GLU A 573 -39.21 -18.59 -6.27
CA GLU A 573 -38.07 -18.33 -7.17
C GLU A 573 -36.89 -17.66 -6.46
N VAL A 574 -37.15 -16.69 -5.56
CA VAL A 574 -36.07 -16.07 -4.75
C VAL A 574 -35.43 -17.12 -3.86
N MET A 575 -36.23 -17.92 -3.15
CA MET A 575 -35.72 -18.99 -2.28
C MET A 575 -34.88 -20.01 -3.08
N ASN A 576 -35.34 -20.39 -4.28
CA ASN A 576 -34.63 -21.30 -5.16
C ASN A 576 -33.33 -20.72 -5.72
N ASN A 577 -33.30 -19.43 -6.07
CA ASN A 577 -32.08 -18.75 -6.54
C ASN A 577 -30.95 -18.74 -5.50
N PHE A 578 -31.30 -18.80 -4.21
CA PHE A 578 -30.35 -18.96 -3.10
C PHE A 578 -30.23 -20.40 -2.58
N GLU A 579 -30.79 -21.39 -3.29
CA GLU A 579 -30.78 -22.81 -2.95
C GLU A 579 -31.36 -23.17 -1.55
N ILE A 580 -32.41 -22.46 -1.15
CA ILE A 580 -33.09 -22.68 0.13
C ILE A 580 -34.39 -23.47 -0.14
N PRO A 581 -34.49 -24.75 0.26
CA PRO A 581 -35.62 -25.63 -0.06
C PRO A 581 -36.83 -25.44 0.89
N TYR A 582 -36.93 -24.28 1.52
CA TYR A 582 -37.88 -23.98 2.60
C TYR A 582 -38.62 -22.68 2.33
N ALA A 583 -39.72 -22.46 3.03
CA ALA A 583 -40.44 -21.20 2.96
C ALA A 583 -39.77 -20.16 3.89
N GLY A 584 -39.73 -18.90 3.44
CA GLY A 584 -39.15 -17.80 4.20
C GLY A 584 -40.05 -16.58 4.25
N SER A 585 -40.08 -15.89 5.39
CA SER A 585 -40.66 -14.55 5.51
C SER A 585 -39.60 -13.57 5.96
N TYR A 586 -39.66 -12.35 5.45
CA TYR A 586 -38.64 -11.33 5.64
C TYR A 586 -39.26 -9.98 6.01
N VAL A 587 -38.54 -9.17 6.78
CA VAL A 587 -38.83 -7.76 7.03
C VAL A 587 -37.53 -6.96 6.95
N GLU A 588 -37.61 -5.76 6.38
CA GLU A 588 -36.51 -4.79 6.35
C GLU A 588 -37.06 -3.39 6.55
N LEU A 589 -36.37 -2.61 7.39
CA LEU A 589 -36.72 -1.23 7.72
C LEU A 589 -35.48 -0.34 7.57
N ASN A 590 -35.67 0.86 7.03
CA ASN A 590 -34.76 1.97 7.27
C ASN A 590 -34.83 2.34 8.76
N SER A 591 -33.69 2.23 9.45
CA SER A 591 -33.58 2.48 10.89
C SER A 591 -33.46 3.96 11.23
N GLU A 592 -33.01 4.79 10.29
CA GLU A 592 -32.74 6.22 10.50
C GLU A 592 -34.02 7.02 10.79
N VAL A 593 -35.18 6.51 10.40
CA VAL A 593 -36.49 7.12 10.69
C VAL A 593 -36.85 7.17 12.18
N PHE A 594 -36.09 6.47 13.03
CA PHE A 594 -36.26 6.42 14.49
C PHE A 594 -35.26 7.31 15.27
N LEU A 595 -34.43 8.09 14.57
CA LEU A 595 -33.64 9.19 15.15
C LEU A 595 -34.54 10.29 15.69
#